data_AF-A0A6A6LZY5-F1
#
_entry.id   AF-A0A6A6LZY5-F1
#
_cell.length_a   1.000
_cell.length_b   1.000
_cell.length_c   1.000
_cell.angle_alpha   90.00
_cell.angle_beta   90.00
_cell.angle_gamma   90.00
#
_symmetry.space_group_name_H-M   'P 1'
#
loop_
_entity.id
_entity.type
_entity.pdbx_description
1 polymer ?
#
loop_
_entity_poly.entity_id
_entity_poly.type
_entity_poly.pdbx_seq_one_letter_code
_entity_poly.pdbx_strand_id
1 'polypeptide(L)'
;MDPSKQSAYFGFVAVATDAGKLVLGRRDIVVCWRGAILKIEWFKVFDATLISASDIFPNTEAKVHHGFHGIYTNKDSESAYNKTSAREQVLAAIRRLVDKYAELNEEVSITVTGHSLGAAFATLNAMDIAANGYNKPSGSETVYPVTAFVYASPRVGDTAFLEVFSGLSDLHLLRLKNNKDIVPDLPVPVPPSFPYKDVGVELYIDTTKSQFIKPESVGAAHDLNLYLHGVAGYQGKDTDFNLVITDLDIALVNKYNDLLTDDRKVPPKWWSNVLNKGMIQIDIGFWKLNDYIPDPPSDDASENGTN
;
A
#
# COMPACT_ATOMS: atom_id res chain seq x y z
N MET A 1 -23.14 17.01 -4.82
CA MET A 1 -22.71 16.47 -3.51
C MET A 1 -21.24 16.76 -3.38
N ASP A 2 -20.82 17.29 -2.24
CA ASP A 2 -19.40 17.59 -1.98
C ASP A 2 -18.60 16.28 -1.85
N PRO A 3 -17.55 16.05 -2.68
CA PRO A 3 -16.67 14.89 -2.57
C PRO A 3 -16.00 14.77 -1.20
N SER A 4 -15.93 15.85 -0.40
CA SER A 4 -15.34 15.86 0.94
C SER A 4 -16.13 15.04 1.99
N LYS A 5 -17.35 14.59 1.66
CA LYS A 5 -18.25 13.84 2.55
C LYS A 5 -18.37 12.34 2.23
N GLN A 6 -17.44 11.77 1.47
CA GLN A 6 -17.49 10.36 1.08
C GLN A 6 -16.30 9.59 1.65
N SER A 7 -16.59 8.65 2.56
CA SER A 7 -15.62 7.66 3.02
C SER A 7 -15.36 6.62 1.92
N ALA A 8 -14.13 6.11 1.85
CA ALA A 8 -13.80 4.96 1.01
C ALA A 8 -12.97 3.96 1.80
N TYR A 9 -13.09 2.68 1.44
CA TYR A 9 -12.21 1.65 1.97
C TYR A 9 -10.78 1.87 1.45
N PHE A 10 -9.83 2.08 2.37
CA PHE A 10 -8.44 2.44 2.08
C PHE A 10 -7.40 1.39 2.47
N GLY A 11 -7.79 0.26 3.07
CA GLY A 11 -6.84 -0.80 3.42
C GLY A 11 -7.33 -1.71 4.53
N PHE A 12 -6.45 -2.59 4.98
CA PHE A 12 -6.70 -3.46 6.14
C PHE A 12 -5.44 -3.65 6.98
N VAL A 13 -5.67 -4.06 8.22
CA VAL A 13 -4.65 -4.64 9.10
C VAL A 13 -4.98 -6.11 9.30
N ALA A 14 -3.98 -6.97 9.13
CA ALA A 14 -4.08 -8.41 9.35
C ALA A 14 -2.91 -8.87 10.21
N VAL A 15 -3.01 -10.08 10.76
CA VAL A 15 -1.91 -10.70 11.49
C VAL A 15 -1.80 -12.16 11.07
N ALA A 16 -0.57 -12.66 10.95
CA ALA A 16 -0.32 -14.06 10.65
C ALA A 16 -1.02 -14.97 11.66
N THR A 17 -1.63 -16.06 11.19
CA THR A 17 -2.17 -17.12 12.05
C THR A 17 -1.04 -17.92 12.70
N ASP A 18 -1.34 -18.83 13.62
CA ASP A 18 -0.29 -19.66 14.25
C ASP A 18 0.47 -20.50 13.23
N ALA A 19 -0.24 -21.06 12.25
CA ALA A 19 0.38 -21.72 11.11
C ALA A 19 1.22 -20.75 10.27
N GLY A 20 0.72 -19.53 10.01
CA GLY A 20 1.47 -18.50 9.28
C GLY A 20 2.74 -18.07 10.00
N LYS A 21 2.71 -17.90 11.32
CA LYS A 21 3.86 -17.60 12.17
C LYS A 21 4.96 -18.65 12.02
N LEU A 22 4.61 -19.93 11.97
CA LEU A 22 5.60 -21.01 11.78
C LEU A 22 6.31 -20.91 10.43
N VAL A 23 5.61 -20.51 9.37
CA VAL A 23 6.20 -20.31 8.04
C VAL A 23 7.07 -19.05 7.98
N LEU A 24 6.60 -17.96 8.59
CA LEU A 24 7.28 -16.65 8.57
C LEU A 24 8.42 -16.54 9.61
N GLY A 25 8.49 -17.47 10.56
CA GLY A 25 9.44 -17.46 11.67
C GLY A 25 9.09 -16.52 12.83
N ARG A 26 8.06 -15.68 12.68
CA ARG A 26 7.60 -14.70 13.69
C ARG A 26 6.16 -14.27 13.43
N ARG A 27 5.52 -13.63 14.42
CA ARG A 27 4.16 -13.09 14.28
C ARG A 27 4.20 -11.79 13.49
N ASP A 28 3.91 -11.88 12.19
CA ASP A 28 3.88 -10.69 11.34
C ASP A 28 2.50 -10.01 11.36
N ILE A 29 2.48 -8.72 11.66
CA ILE A 29 1.33 -7.84 11.51
C ILE A 29 1.47 -7.14 10.17
N VAL A 30 0.50 -7.31 9.27
CA VAL A 30 0.51 -6.72 7.93
C VAL A 30 -0.47 -5.57 7.86
N VAL A 31 0.00 -4.42 7.38
CA VAL A 31 -0.84 -3.28 7.00
C VAL A 31 -0.78 -3.15 5.47
N CYS A 32 -1.93 -3.28 4.82
CA CYS A 32 -2.03 -3.17 3.37
C CYS A 32 -2.87 -1.95 2.99
N TRP A 33 -2.23 -0.96 2.38
CA TRP A 33 -2.89 0.27 1.91
C TRP A 33 -3.32 0.12 0.46
N ARG A 34 -4.59 0.41 0.21
CA ARG A 34 -5.22 0.38 -1.11
C ARG A 34 -4.69 1.53 -1.99
N GLY A 35 -4.27 1.19 -3.20
CA GLY A 35 -3.96 2.16 -4.25
C GLY A 35 -5.20 2.77 -4.92
N ALA A 36 -4.99 3.78 -5.77
CA ALA A 36 -6.06 4.35 -6.57
C ALA A 36 -6.41 3.44 -7.76
N ILE A 37 -7.69 3.41 -8.15
CA ILE A 37 -8.13 2.84 -9.45
C ILE A 37 -7.98 3.90 -10.57
N LEU A 38 -7.61 5.13 -10.23
CA LEU A 38 -7.70 6.31 -11.10
C LEU A 38 -6.49 6.47 -12.04
N LYS A 39 -6.75 7.01 -13.24
CA LYS A 39 -5.77 7.28 -14.31
C LYS A 39 -4.65 8.21 -13.84
N ILE A 40 -3.43 7.96 -14.35
CA ILE A 40 -2.19 8.75 -14.17
C ILE A 40 -2.40 10.27 -14.31
N GLU A 41 -3.36 10.69 -15.14
CA GLU A 41 -3.73 12.10 -15.35
C GLU A 41 -4.14 12.81 -14.05
N TRP A 42 -4.76 12.11 -13.09
CA TRP A 42 -5.13 12.69 -11.80
C TRP A 42 -3.93 12.94 -10.87
N PHE A 43 -2.85 12.15 -10.99
CA PHE A 43 -1.62 12.41 -10.23
C PHE A 43 -0.90 13.69 -10.66
N LYS A 44 -1.12 14.15 -11.91
CA LYS A 44 -0.62 15.45 -12.40
C LYS A 44 -1.47 16.64 -11.94
N VAL A 45 -2.73 16.39 -11.58
CA VAL A 45 -3.69 17.39 -11.07
C VAL A 45 -3.72 17.39 -9.54
N PHE A 46 -3.14 16.37 -8.90
CA PHE A 46 -2.99 16.28 -7.46
C PHE A 46 -2.15 17.47 -6.96
N ASP A 47 -2.69 18.19 -5.99
CA ASP A 47 -2.05 19.33 -5.36
C ASP A 47 -0.76 18.88 -4.67
N ALA A 48 0.36 18.99 -5.38
CA ALA A 48 1.70 18.64 -4.91
C ALA A 48 2.27 19.61 -3.86
N THR A 49 1.42 20.47 -3.28
CA THR A 49 1.80 21.34 -2.17
C THR A 49 2.31 20.51 -0.99
N LEU A 50 3.45 20.93 -0.46
CA LEU A 50 4.01 20.40 0.78
C LEU A 50 3.40 21.15 1.96
N ILE A 51 2.84 20.41 2.92
CA ILE A 51 2.32 20.96 4.17
C ILE A 51 3.11 20.41 5.37
N SER A 52 3.08 21.14 6.48
CA SER A 52 3.69 20.68 7.73
C SER A 52 3.11 19.33 8.14
N ALA A 53 3.98 18.39 8.52
CA ALA A 53 3.62 17.09 9.08
C ALA A 53 3.78 17.06 10.61
N SER A 54 3.80 18.22 11.27
CA SER A 54 4.09 18.34 12.72
C SER A 54 3.10 17.62 13.64
N ASP A 55 1.90 17.30 13.15
CA ASP A 55 0.89 16.48 13.83
C ASP A 55 1.21 14.96 13.78
N ILE A 56 2.06 14.54 12.86
CA ILE A 56 2.57 13.17 12.72
C ILE A 56 3.99 13.07 13.29
N PHE A 57 4.86 14.03 12.98
CA PHE A 57 6.27 14.10 13.40
C PHE A 57 6.51 15.39 14.21
N PRO A 58 6.12 15.41 15.50
CA PRO A 58 6.24 16.61 16.33
C PRO A 58 7.71 17.03 16.51
N ASN A 59 7.94 18.34 16.61
CA ASN A 59 9.28 18.94 16.74
C ASN A 59 10.22 18.71 15.54
N THR A 60 9.65 18.51 14.35
CA THR A 60 10.42 18.41 13.10
C THR A 60 9.90 19.43 12.09
N GLU A 61 10.73 19.80 11.12
CA GLU A 61 10.34 20.64 9.99
C GLU A 61 9.80 19.80 8.80
N ALA A 62 9.52 18.52 9.03
CA ALA A 62 9.11 17.60 7.98
C ALA A 62 7.83 18.09 7.29
N LYS A 63 7.86 18.12 5.96
CA LYS A 63 6.68 18.38 5.15
C LYS A 63 6.35 17.19 4.28
N VAL A 64 5.06 16.98 4.10
CA VAL A 64 4.51 15.90 3.29
C VAL A 64 3.51 16.43 2.28
N HIS A 65 3.25 15.64 1.25
CA HIS A 65 2.26 15.94 0.23
C HIS A 65 0.88 16.18 0.86
N HIS A 66 0.26 17.33 0.56
CA HIS A 66 -1.04 17.75 1.10
C HIS A 66 -2.14 16.70 0.94
N GLY A 67 -2.36 16.21 -0.28
CA GLY A 67 -3.36 15.16 -0.52
C GLY A 67 -3.13 13.85 0.24
N PHE A 68 -1.87 13.43 0.44
CA PHE A 68 -1.57 12.21 1.20
C PHE A 68 -1.84 12.39 2.69
N HIS A 69 -1.39 13.51 3.25
CA HIS A 69 -1.66 13.87 4.65
C HIS A 69 -3.15 14.02 4.92
N GLY A 70 -3.87 14.74 4.06
CA GLY A 70 -5.30 14.94 4.21
C GLY A 70 -6.09 13.63 4.24
N ILE A 71 -5.83 12.70 3.31
CA ILE A 71 -6.52 11.39 3.35
C ILE A 71 -6.13 10.58 4.59
N TYR A 72 -4.86 10.66 5.01
CA TYR A 72 -4.37 9.90 6.16
C TYR A 72 -4.94 10.40 7.50
N THR A 73 -5.16 11.71 7.65
CA THR A 73 -5.50 12.36 8.93
C THR A 73 -6.93 12.90 9.01
N ASN A 74 -7.65 13.07 7.89
CA ASN A 74 -9.01 13.59 7.91
C ASN A 74 -9.98 12.61 8.58
N LYS A 75 -10.93 13.20 9.31
CA LYS A 75 -12.04 12.50 9.96
C LYS A 75 -13.31 13.34 9.87
N ASP A 76 -14.44 12.67 9.94
CA ASP A 76 -15.77 13.28 9.90
C ASP A 76 -16.61 12.67 11.03
N SER A 77 -16.94 13.47 12.03
CA SER A 77 -17.72 13.03 13.21
C SER A 77 -19.12 12.54 12.84
N GLU A 78 -19.65 13.01 11.71
CA GLU A 78 -20.98 12.66 11.22
C GLU A 78 -20.97 11.42 10.33
N SER A 79 -19.78 10.94 9.94
CA SER A 79 -19.64 9.73 9.14
C SER A 79 -19.74 8.47 9.98
N ALA A 80 -20.41 7.44 9.46
CA ALA A 80 -20.38 6.12 10.07
C ALA A 80 -18.99 5.47 10.02
N TYR A 81 -18.18 5.74 8.98
CA TYR A 81 -16.96 4.98 8.67
C TYR A 81 -15.65 5.67 9.07
N ASN A 82 -15.60 7.00 9.06
CA ASN A 82 -14.38 7.76 9.36
C ASN A 82 -14.59 8.78 10.49
N LYS A 83 -15.33 8.39 11.54
CA LYS A 83 -15.38 9.12 12.82
C LYS A 83 -13.97 9.39 13.36
N THR A 84 -13.11 8.38 13.23
CA THR A 84 -11.66 8.47 13.39
C THR A 84 -11.00 8.38 12.03
N SER A 85 -9.85 9.04 11.90
CA SER A 85 -9.04 9.04 10.69
C SER A 85 -8.46 7.67 10.38
N ALA A 86 -8.04 7.47 9.12
CA ALA A 86 -7.36 6.23 8.73
C ALA A 86 -6.09 5.98 9.58
N ARG A 87 -5.36 7.05 9.92
CA ARG A 87 -4.24 7.03 10.88
C ARG A 87 -4.66 6.50 12.26
N GLU A 88 -5.71 7.05 12.85
CA GLU A 88 -6.15 6.61 14.19
C GLU A 88 -6.59 5.14 14.18
N GLN A 89 -7.32 4.71 13.15
CA GLN A 89 -7.79 3.33 13.00
C GLN A 89 -6.63 2.33 12.89
N VAL A 90 -5.66 2.59 12.00
CA VAL A 90 -4.53 1.68 11.78
C VAL A 90 -3.61 1.61 13.01
N LEU A 91 -3.32 2.75 13.64
CA LEU A 91 -2.43 2.81 14.81
C LEU A 91 -3.06 2.13 16.02
N ALA A 92 -4.38 2.26 16.21
CA ALA A 92 -5.10 1.53 17.25
C ALA A 92 -5.07 0.00 17.02
N ALA A 93 -5.27 -0.45 15.78
CA ALA A 93 -5.18 -1.86 15.43
C ALA A 93 -3.77 -2.43 15.66
N ILE A 94 -2.73 -1.71 15.25
CA ILE A 94 -1.33 -2.09 15.48
C ILE A 94 -1.04 -2.17 16.98
N ARG A 95 -1.40 -1.13 17.75
CA ARG A 95 -1.21 -1.08 19.21
C ARG A 95 -1.80 -2.33 19.87
N ARG A 96 -3.06 -2.64 19.57
CA ARG A 96 -3.75 -3.82 20.10
C ARG A 96 -3.04 -5.13 19.78
N LEU A 97 -2.57 -5.30 18.54
CA LEU A 97 -1.90 -6.53 18.10
C LEU A 97 -0.49 -6.64 18.71
N VAL A 98 0.29 -5.56 18.69
CA VAL A 98 1.62 -5.48 19.30
C VAL A 98 1.56 -5.83 20.79
N ASP A 99 0.64 -5.22 21.53
CA ASP A 99 0.47 -5.49 22.96
C ASP A 99 0.05 -6.94 23.20
N LYS A 100 -0.97 -7.44 22.49
CA LYS A 100 -1.45 -8.82 22.60
C LYS A 100 -0.35 -9.85 22.40
N TYR A 101 0.45 -9.73 21.33
CA TYR A 101 1.46 -10.75 21.03
C TYR A 101 2.74 -10.58 21.84
N ALA A 102 3.01 -9.38 22.37
CA ALA A 102 4.04 -9.17 23.38
C ALA A 102 3.69 -9.85 24.71
N GLU A 103 2.42 -9.76 25.16
CA GLU A 103 1.94 -10.46 26.37
C GLU A 103 2.06 -11.99 26.24
N LEU A 104 1.90 -12.51 25.02
CA LEU A 104 2.11 -13.93 24.70
C LEU A 104 3.60 -14.30 24.53
N ASN A 105 4.51 -13.34 24.74
CA ASN A 105 5.96 -13.50 24.59
C ASN A 105 6.34 -14.04 23.20
N GLU A 106 5.66 -13.58 22.16
CA GLU A 106 5.97 -13.91 20.77
C GLU A 106 6.91 -12.87 20.15
N GLU A 107 7.78 -13.31 19.24
CA GLU A 107 8.52 -12.41 18.36
C GLU A 107 7.56 -11.80 17.33
N VAL A 108 7.54 -10.47 17.22
CA VAL A 108 6.61 -9.72 16.36
C VAL A 108 7.39 -8.93 15.31
N SER A 109 6.81 -8.80 14.11
CA SER A 109 7.21 -7.80 13.12
C SER A 109 6.00 -7.06 12.56
N ILE A 110 6.24 -5.89 11.98
CA ILE A 110 5.23 -5.12 11.27
C ILE A 110 5.65 -4.95 9.81
N THR A 111 4.84 -5.43 8.89
CA THR A 111 5.03 -5.26 7.45
C THR A 111 3.99 -4.29 6.91
N VAL A 112 4.43 -3.23 6.24
CA VAL A 112 3.54 -2.24 5.61
C VAL A 112 3.70 -2.32 4.10
N THR A 113 2.60 -2.37 3.36
CA THR A 113 2.67 -2.50 1.90
C THR A 113 1.59 -1.68 1.22
N GLY A 114 1.83 -1.36 -0.05
CA GLY A 114 0.91 -0.63 -0.88
C GLY A 114 1.47 -0.42 -2.27
N HIS A 115 0.58 -0.08 -3.20
CA HIS A 115 0.91 0.25 -4.57
C HIS A 115 0.39 1.63 -4.93
N SER A 116 1.16 2.41 -5.71
CA SER A 116 0.75 3.74 -6.18
C SER A 116 0.40 4.68 -5.02
N LEU A 117 -0.82 5.23 -4.97
CA LEU A 117 -1.31 5.99 -3.82
C LEU A 117 -1.17 5.21 -2.49
N GLY A 118 -1.41 3.90 -2.50
CA GLY A 118 -1.25 3.05 -1.33
C GLY A 118 0.20 2.93 -0.89
N ALA A 119 1.16 3.01 -1.82
CA ALA A 119 2.59 3.02 -1.50
C ALA A 119 3.01 4.31 -0.77
N ALA A 120 2.38 5.45 -1.11
CA ALA A 120 2.57 6.70 -0.38
C ALA A 120 2.06 6.61 1.07
N PHE A 121 0.87 6.06 1.27
CA PHE A 121 0.31 5.82 2.60
C PHE A 121 1.14 4.80 3.39
N ALA A 122 1.58 3.72 2.76
CA ALA A 122 2.45 2.73 3.38
C ALA A 122 3.77 3.36 3.87
N THR A 123 4.38 4.22 3.07
CA THR A 123 5.58 4.97 3.45
C THR A 123 5.33 5.89 4.64
N LEU A 124 4.28 6.72 4.58
CA LEU A 124 3.92 7.65 5.66
C LEU A 124 3.58 6.91 6.96
N ASN A 125 2.78 5.84 6.86
CA ASN A 125 2.35 5.03 7.99
C ASN A 125 3.50 4.26 8.64
N ALA A 126 4.41 3.66 7.85
CA ALA A 126 5.58 2.97 8.40
C ALA A 126 6.49 3.91 9.20
N MET A 127 6.68 5.13 8.71
CA MET A 127 7.41 6.17 9.44
C MET A 127 6.67 6.64 10.70
N ASP A 128 5.36 6.87 10.62
CA ASP A 128 4.52 7.23 11.77
C ASP A 128 4.57 6.16 12.87
N ILE A 129 4.50 4.87 12.49
CA ILE A 129 4.60 3.74 13.43
C ILE A 129 5.93 3.77 14.18
N ALA A 130 7.05 3.88 13.45
CA ALA A 130 8.39 3.85 14.05
C ALA A 130 8.71 5.12 14.84
N ALA A 131 8.38 6.30 14.30
CA ALA A 131 8.67 7.59 14.93
C ALA A 131 7.90 7.80 16.23
N ASN A 132 6.68 7.28 16.32
CA ASN A 132 5.82 7.44 17.49
C ASN A 132 5.75 6.19 18.39
N GLY A 133 6.62 5.18 18.16
CA GLY A 133 6.73 4.01 19.03
C GLY A 133 5.51 3.09 19.05
N TYR A 134 4.76 3.02 17.95
CA TYR A 134 3.67 2.03 17.77
C TYR A 134 4.18 0.61 17.52
N ASN A 135 5.46 0.47 17.23
CA ASN A 135 6.17 -0.81 17.15
C ASN A 135 6.76 -1.26 18.50
N LYS A 136 6.44 -0.60 19.61
CA LYS A 136 6.84 -1.00 20.96
C LYS A 136 5.61 -1.37 21.78
N PRO A 137 5.58 -2.47 22.55
CA PRO A 137 4.47 -2.77 23.43
C PRO A 137 4.29 -1.70 24.52
N SER A 138 3.06 -1.47 24.95
CA SER A 138 2.73 -0.54 26.03
C SER A 138 3.49 -0.91 27.31
N GLY A 139 4.30 0.01 27.83
CA GLY A 139 5.12 -0.23 29.04
C GLY A 139 6.38 -1.06 28.82
N SER A 140 6.76 -1.34 27.58
CA SER A 140 7.99 -2.07 27.22
C SER A 140 8.90 -1.23 26.33
N GLU A 141 10.21 -1.39 26.51
CA GLU A 141 11.23 -0.82 25.62
C GLU A 141 11.60 -1.75 24.46
N THR A 142 10.99 -2.93 24.38
CA THR A 142 11.21 -3.87 23.27
C THR A 142 10.70 -3.25 21.98
N VAL A 143 11.56 -3.18 20.96
CA VAL A 143 11.22 -2.57 19.68
C VAL A 143 11.10 -3.65 18.62
N TYR A 144 9.93 -3.72 17.97
CA TYR A 144 9.71 -4.63 16.85
C TYR A 144 10.07 -3.96 15.51
N PRO A 145 10.67 -4.70 14.58
CA PRO A 145 11.05 -4.14 13.29
C PRO A 145 9.83 -3.78 12.45
N VAL A 146 9.90 -2.62 11.79
CA VAL A 146 8.93 -2.17 10.78
C VAL A 146 9.58 -2.29 9.42
N THR A 147 8.94 -2.99 8.47
CA THR A 147 9.43 -3.11 7.10
C THR A 147 8.35 -2.71 6.11
N ALA A 148 8.66 -1.75 5.25
CA ALA A 148 7.76 -1.33 4.18
C ALA A 148 8.21 -1.87 2.82
N PHE A 149 7.32 -2.59 2.13
CA PHE A 149 7.51 -3.02 0.74
C PHE A 149 6.50 -2.28 -0.13
N VAL A 150 6.97 -1.29 -0.87
CA VAL A 150 6.09 -0.37 -1.60
C VAL A 150 6.36 -0.43 -3.09
N TYR A 151 5.29 -0.50 -3.87
CA TYR A 151 5.35 -0.69 -5.32
C TYR A 151 4.91 0.58 -6.02
N ALA A 152 5.68 1.05 -7.00
CA ALA A 152 5.35 2.25 -7.75
C ALA A 152 5.09 3.49 -6.86
N SER A 153 5.87 3.64 -5.78
CA SER A 153 5.64 4.68 -4.77
C SER A 153 5.97 6.06 -5.33
N PRO A 154 5.02 7.02 -5.37
CA PRO A 154 5.39 8.42 -5.56
C PRO A 154 6.20 8.92 -4.36
N ARG A 155 6.86 10.06 -4.53
CA ARG A 155 7.52 10.79 -3.45
C ARG A 155 6.49 11.33 -2.46
N VAL A 156 6.81 11.23 -1.17
CA VAL A 156 5.86 11.51 -0.09
C VAL A 156 6.13 12.84 0.61
N GLY A 157 7.39 13.17 0.85
CA GLY A 157 7.78 14.35 1.62
C GLY A 157 9.07 14.98 1.14
N ASP A 158 9.50 16.01 1.87
CA ASP A 158 10.66 16.83 1.55
C ASP A 158 11.97 16.32 2.19
N THR A 159 13.01 17.16 2.17
CA THR A 159 14.31 16.85 2.79
C THR A 159 14.19 16.60 4.30
N ALA A 160 13.40 17.39 5.04
CA ALA A 160 13.23 17.19 6.47
C ALA A 160 12.48 15.87 6.77
N PHE A 161 11.55 15.47 5.91
CA PHE A 161 10.95 14.13 5.97
C PHE A 161 11.98 13.00 5.76
N LEU A 162 12.92 13.16 4.82
CA LEU A 162 14.05 12.23 4.65
C LEU A 162 14.97 12.19 5.88
N GLU A 163 15.21 13.33 6.52
CA GLU A 163 16.00 13.40 7.77
C GLU A 163 15.33 12.63 8.90
N VAL A 164 14.00 12.76 9.05
CA VAL A 164 13.22 11.93 9.98
C VAL A 164 13.41 10.45 9.66
N PHE A 165 13.20 10.02 8.40
CA PHE A 165 13.39 8.64 7.99
C PHE A 165 14.79 8.10 8.37
N SER A 166 15.83 8.90 8.11
CA SER A 166 17.23 8.52 8.36
C SER A 166 17.54 8.31 9.85
N GLY A 167 16.73 8.88 10.75
CA GLY A 167 16.85 8.69 12.20
C GLY A 167 16.12 7.46 12.75
N LEU A 168 15.31 6.76 11.94
CA LEU A 168 14.49 5.63 12.36
C LEU A 168 15.21 4.30 12.11
N SER A 169 16.06 3.87 13.05
CA SER A 169 16.87 2.64 12.93
C SER A 169 16.06 1.36 12.78
N ASP A 170 14.84 1.34 13.31
CA ASP A 170 13.98 0.15 13.34
C ASP A 170 13.06 0.05 12.11
N LEU A 171 13.19 0.99 11.16
CA LEU A 171 12.42 1.05 9.93
C LEU A 171 13.28 0.70 8.71
N HIS A 172 12.84 -0.28 7.95
CA HIS A 172 13.37 -0.59 6.62
C HIS A 172 12.32 -0.33 5.56
N LEU A 173 12.71 0.24 4.43
CA LEU A 173 11.78 0.56 3.35
C LEU A 173 12.41 0.21 2.00
N LEU A 174 11.77 -0.71 1.27
CA LEU A 174 12.15 -1.13 -0.07
C LEU A 174 11.12 -0.61 -1.08
N ARG A 175 11.56 0.23 -2.01
CA ARG A 175 10.75 0.82 -3.08
C ARG A 175 11.00 0.12 -4.38
N LEU A 176 9.99 -0.57 -4.90
CA LEU A 176 10.06 -1.16 -6.22
C LEU A 176 9.72 -0.11 -7.27
N LYS A 177 10.60 0.02 -8.26
CA LYS A 177 10.45 0.92 -9.41
C LYS A 177 10.57 0.14 -10.71
N ASN A 178 9.53 0.20 -11.53
CA ASN A 178 9.53 -0.42 -12.85
C ASN A 178 9.99 0.56 -13.93
N ASN A 179 10.76 0.06 -14.88
CA ASN A 179 11.09 0.81 -16.09
C ASN A 179 9.81 1.30 -16.78
N LYS A 180 9.87 2.52 -17.31
CA LYS A 180 8.75 3.24 -17.95
C LYS A 180 7.60 3.66 -17.04
N ASP A 181 7.57 3.25 -15.78
CA ASP A 181 6.62 3.81 -14.81
C ASP A 181 7.13 5.18 -14.32
N ILE A 182 6.34 6.22 -14.57
CA ILE A 182 6.68 7.59 -14.20
C ILE A 182 6.26 7.95 -12.78
N VAL A 183 5.35 7.19 -12.16
CA VAL A 183 4.77 7.55 -10.86
C VAL A 183 5.82 7.64 -9.75
N PRO A 184 6.83 6.76 -9.68
CA PRO A 184 7.92 6.91 -8.71
C PRO A 184 8.72 8.20 -8.82
N ASP A 185 8.70 8.85 -9.98
CA ASP A 185 9.37 10.12 -10.20
C ASP A 185 8.47 11.34 -9.94
N LEU A 186 7.25 11.13 -9.45
CA LEU A 186 6.28 12.18 -9.10
C LEU A 186 6.15 12.38 -7.58
N PRO A 187 5.94 13.60 -7.09
CA PRO A 187 6.07 14.85 -7.83
C PRO A 187 7.51 15.08 -8.33
N VAL A 188 7.65 15.69 -9.51
CA VAL A 188 8.98 15.99 -10.07
C VAL A 188 9.65 17.04 -9.18
N PRO A 189 10.89 16.85 -8.73
CA PRO A 189 11.53 17.80 -7.84
C PRO A 189 11.95 19.01 -8.68
N VAL A 190 11.32 20.16 -8.46
CA VAL A 190 11.69 21.41 -9.15
C VAL A 190 12.13 22.41 -8.09
N PRO A 191 13.45 22.63 -7.93
CA PRO A 191 13.95 23.66 -7.01
C PRO A 191 13.51 25.06 -7.48
N PRO A 192 13.08 25.97 -6.59
CA PRO A 192 12.90 25.80 -5.13
C PRO A 192 11.48 25.31 -4.75
N SER A 193 10.57 25.15 -5.70
CA SER A 193 9.12 24.99 -5.49
C SER A 193 8.69 23.61 -4.96
N PHE A 194 9.42 22.54 -5.26
CA PHE A 194 9.02 21.16 -4.93
C PHE A 194 10.24 20.31 -4.48
N PRO A 195 10.76 20.48 -3.25
CA PRO A 195 11.94 19.77 -2.74
C PRO A 195 11.64 18.32 -2.32
N TYR A 196 10.77 17.60 -3.04
CA TYR A 196 10.44 16.21 -2.70
C TYR A 196 11.67 15.32 -2.72
N LYS A 197 11.76 14.42 -1.75
CA LYS A 197 12.81 13.42 -1.62
C LYS A 197 12.23 12.03 -1.51
N ASP A 198 13.00 11.11 -2.08
CA ASP A 198 12.79 9.68 -1.94
C ASP A 198 13.35 9.20 -0.59
N VAL A 199 12.69 8.23 0.05
CA VAL A 199 13.15 7.56 1.28
C VAL A 199 13.30 6.06 1.06
N GLY A 200 14.14 5.39 1.85
CA GLY A 200 14.42 3.96 1.69
C GLY A 200 15.24 3.58 0.46
N VAL A 201 15.37 2.28 0.21
CA VAL A 201 16.22 1.70 -0.85
C VAL A 201 15.37 1.41 -2.09
N GLU A 202 15.88 1.75 -3.27
CA GLU A 202 15.23 1.43 -4.54
C GLU A 202 15.63 0.02 -5.03
N LEU A 203 14.63 -0.78 -5.41
CA LEU A 203 14.78 -1.99 -6.20
C LEU A 203 14.22 -1.75 -7.60
N TYR A 204 15.12 -1.63 -8.57
CA TYR A 204 14.77 -1.42 -9.97
C TYR A 204 14.43 -2.74 -10.67
N ILE A 205 13.36 -2.73 -11.46
CA ILE A 205 12.96 -3.81 -12.37
C ILE A 205 12.68 -3.27 -13.77
N ASP A 206 12.82 -4.09 -14.80
CA ASP A 206 12.48 -3.72 -16.17
C ASP A 206 11.60 -4.79 -16.84
N THR A 207 10.29 -4.57 -16.80
CA THR A 207 9.32 -5.50 -17.40
C THR A 207 9.31 -5.44 -18.92
N THR A 208 9.94 -4.44 -19.55
CA THR A 208 10.05 -4.38 -21.03
C THR A 208 10.97 -5.47 -21.58
N LYS A 209 11.81 -6.09 -20.73
CA LYS A 209 12.64 -7.24 -21.10
C LYS A 209 11.87 -8.56 -21.16
N SER A 210 10.66 -8.60 -20.60
CA SER A 210 9.87 -9.84 -20.60
C SER A 210 9.30 -10.13 -21.98
N GLN A 211 9.73 -11.25 -22.56
CA GLN A 211 9.18 -11.79 -23.82
C GLN A 211 7.67 -12.09 -23.76
N PHE A 212 7.06 -12.11 -22.58
CA PHE A 212 5.64 -12.35 -22.38
C PHE A 212 4.78 -11.07 -22.46
N ILE A 213 5.39 -9.89 -22.49
CA ILE A 213 4.70 -8.59 -22.42
C ILE A 213 4.72 -7.91 -23.79
N LYS A 214 3.57 -7.38 -24.21
CA LYS A 214 3.38 -6.55 -25.41
C LYS A 214 4.26 -5.29 -25.36
N PRO A 215 5.14 -5.05 -26.35
CA PRO A 215 6.05 -3.88 -26.37
C PRO A 215 5.33 -2.52 -26.34
N GLU A 216 4.13 -2.44 -26.90
CA GLU A 216 3.32 -1.22 -27.00
C GLU A 216 2.67 -0.78 -25.69
N SER A 217 2.70 -1.61 -24.65
CA SER A 217 1.97 -1.42 -23.39
C SER A 217 2.65 -0.48 -22.38
N VAL A 218 3.47 0.47 -22.86
CA VAL A 218 4.24 1.43 -22.04
C VAL A 218 3.34 2.22 -21.07
N GLY A 219 2.08 2.49 -21.45
CA GLY A 219 1.10 3.19 -20.59
C GLY A 219 0.60 2.39 -19.38
N ALA A 220 0.95 1.10 -19.28
CA ALA A 220 0.54 0.20 -18.20
C ALA A 220 1.72 -0.28 -17.34
N ALA A 221 2.91 0.32 -17.49
CA ALA A 221 4.09 0.05 -16.65
C ALA A 221 3.79 0.19 -15.13
N HIS A 222 2.74 0.95 -14.79
CA HIS A 222 2.26 1.20 -13.45
C HIS A 222 1.37 0.07 -12.87
N ASP A 223 1.01 -0.98 -13.61
CA ASP A 223 0.15 -2.07 -13.10
C ASP A 223 0.86 -2.93 -12.03
N LEU A 224 0.20 -3.18 -10.89
CA LEU A 224 0.78 -3.97 -9.80
C LEU A 224 1.11 -5.42 -10.21
N ASN A 225 0.27 -6.08 -11.01
CA ASN A 225 0.56 -7.44 -11.45
C ASN A 225 1.74 -7.47 -12.42
N LEU A 226 1.93 -6.40 -13.21
CA LEU A 226 3.13 -6.24 -14.02
C LEU A 226 4.39 -6.05 -13.15
N TYR A 227 4.29 -5.29 -12.05
CA TYR A 227 5.37 -5.21 -11.06
C TYR A 227 5.72 -6.58 -10.45
N LEU A 228 4.71 -7.35 -10.03
CA LEU A 228 4.92 -8.70 -9.48
C LEU A 228 5.54 -9.65 -10.51
N HIS A 229 5.11 -9.56 -11.77
CA HIS A 229 5.73 -10.28 -12.88
C HIS A 229 7.20 -9.91 -13.06
N GLY A 230 7.52 -8.61 -12.96
CA GLY A 230 8.91 -8.14 -12.99
C GLY A 230 9.75 -8.70 -11.85
N VAL A 231 9.23 -8.72 -10.62
CA VAL A 231 9.88 -9.35 -9.46
C VAL A 231 10.11 -10.84 -9.69
N ALA A 232 9.16 -11.53 -10.31
CA ALA A 232 9.24 -12.95 -10.58
C ALA A 232 10.28 -13.35 -11.64
N GLY A 233 10.73 -12.42 -12.51
CA GLY A 233 11.63 -12.80 -13.60
C GLY A 233 12.67 -11.82 -14.11
N TYR A 234 12.76 -10.61 -13.57
CA TYR A 234 13.84 -9.69 -13.93
C TYR A 234 15.16 -10.13 -13.29
N GLN A 235 16.16 -10.47 -14.12
CA GLN A 235 17.46 -11.00 -13.68
C GLN A 235 18.58 -9.95 -13.69
N GLY A 236 18.21 -8.66 -13.75
CA GLY A 236 19.15 -7.55 -13.88
C GLY A 236 19.31 -7.01 -15.29
N LYS A 237 20.02 -5.89 -15.39
CA LYS A 237 20.13 -5.10 -16.62
C LYS A 237 20.79 -5.87 -17.76
N ASP A 238 21.79 -6.68 -17.45
CA ASP A 238 22.64 -7.36 -18.44
C ASP A 238 22.27 -8.84 -18.65
N THR A 239 21.19 -9.31 -18.02
CA THR A 239 20.71 -10.70 -18.11
C THR A 239 19.33 -10.78 -18.73
N ASP A 240 19.04 -11.83 -19.48
CA ASP A 240 17.70 -12.04 -20.05
C ASP A 240 16.64 -12.23 -18.97
N PHE A 241 15.40 -11.84 -19.31
CA PHE A 241 14.26 -12.06 -18.43
C PHE A 241 13.98 -13.56 -18.32
N ASN A 242 13.92 -14.07 -17.10
CA ASN A 242 13.68 -15.47 -16.82
C ASN A 242 12.82 -15.62 -15.57
N LEU A 243 11.63 -16.21 -15.69
CA LEU A 243 10.75 -16.46 -14.55
C LEU A 243 11.38 -17.52 -13.64
N VAL A 244 11.73 -17.11 -12.42
CA VAL A 244 12.30 -17.98 -11.38
C VAL A 244 11.31 -18.29 -10.27
N ILE A 245 10.22 -17.51 -10.17
CA ILE A 245 9.08 -17.80 -9.31
C ILE A 245 8.00 -18.45 -10.18
N THR A 246 7.84 -19.76 -10.06
CA THR A 246 6.95 -20.54 -10.93
C THR A 246 5.50 -20.55 -10.47
N ASP A 247 5.23 -20.22 -9.21
CA ASP A 247 3.88 -20.28 -8.63
C ASP A 247 3.07 -18.99 -8.87
N LEU A 248 3.68 -17.96 -9.47
CA LEU A 248 2.98 -16.75 -9.89
C LEU A 248 2.33 -16.97 -11.26
N ASP A 249 1.01 -17.12 -11.29
CA ASP A 249 0.28 -17.28 -12.55
C ASP A 249 0.40 -16.01 -13.41
N ILE A 250 1.02 -16.17 -14.59
CA ILE A 250 1.22 -15.09 -15.54
C ILE A 250 -0.09 -14.46 -15.99
N ALA A 251 -1.22 -15.19 -15.94
CA ALA A 251 -2.53 -14.68 -16.29
C ALA A 251 -2.96 -13.47 -15.44
N LEU A 252 -2.41 -13.31 -14.23
CA LEU A 252 -2.64 -12.15 -13.36
C LEU A 252 -2.24 -10.83 -14.03
N VAL A 253 -1.27 -10.85 -14.94
CA VAL A 253 -0.85 -9.66 -15.69
C VAL A 253 -2.00 -9.05 -16.50
N ASN A 254 -2.93 -9.87 -17.01
CA ASN A 254 -4.11 -9.40 -17.74
C ASN A 254 -5.33 -9.11 -16.83
N LYS A 255 -5.17 -9.09 -15.50
CA LYS A 255 -6.29 -8.92 -14.56
C LYS A 255 -7.11 -7.66 -14.84
N TYR A 256 -6.45 -6.52 -15.06
CA TYR A 256 -7.07 -5.22 -15.33
C TYR A 256 -6.67 -4.60 -16.68
N ASN A 257 -5.77 -5.26 -17.42
CA ASN A 257 -5.15 -4.73 -18.62
C ASN A 257 -5.04 -5.80 -19.72
N ASP A 258 -4.52 -5.40 -20.88
CA ASP A 258 -4.19 -6.30 -22.00
C ASP A 258 -2.68 -6.20 -22.28
N LEU A 259 -1.87 -6.88 -21.45
CA LEU A 259 -0.42 -6.71 -21.45
C LEU A 259 0.30 -7.95 -21.96
N LEU A 260 -0.29 -9.14 -21.81
CA LEU A 260 0.32 -10.37 -22.30
C LEU A 260 0.26 -10.45 -23.82
N THR A 261 1.28 -11.05 -24.41
CA THR A 261 1.31 -11.37 -25.84
C THR A 261 0.18 -12.33 -26.22
N ASP A 262 -0.38 -12.16 -27.42
CA ASP A 262 -1.61 -12.85 -27.83
C ASP A 262 -1.45 -14.39 -27.93
N ASP A 263 -0.23 -14.90 -28.10
CA ASP A 263 0.09 -16.33 -28.09
C ASP A 263 -0.24 -17.01 -26.75
N ARG A 264 -0.30 -16.24 -25.66
CA ARG A 264 -0.68 -16.72 -24.32
C ARG A 264 -2.16 -17.03 -24.20
N LYS A 265 -3.00 -16.49 -25.09
CA LYS A 265 -4.46 -16.70 -25.12
C LYS A 265 -5.17 -16.40 -23.79
N VAL A 266 -4.61 -15.50 -22.97
CA VAL A 266 -5.23 -15.04 -21.73
C VAL A 266 -6.15 -13.87 -22.05
N PRO A 267 -7.45 -13.94 -21.75
CA PRO A 267 -8.37 -12.84 -22.02
C PRO A 267 -7.93 -11.54 -21.30
N PRO A 268 -7.98 -10.39 -21.98
CA PRO A 268 -7.65 -9.12 -21.35
C PRO A 268 -8.72 -8.70 -20.33
N LYS A 269 -8.30 -7.96 -19.30
CA LYS A 269 -9.18 -7.34 -18.29
C LYS A 269 -10.16 -8.32 -17.65
N TRP A 270 -9.75 -9.57 -17.46
CA TRP A 270 -10.66 -10.65 -17.11
C TRP A 270 -11.34 -10.47 -15.73
N TRP A 271 -10.74 -9.68 -14.82
CA TRP A 271 -11.34 -9.37 -13.51
C TRP A 271 -12.46 -8.32 -13.59
N SER A 272 -12.57 -7.57 -14.68
CA SER A 272 -13.69 -6.63 -14.88
C SER A 272 -15.04 -7.34 -15.03
N ASN A 273 -15.02 -8.66 -15.20
CA ASN A 273 -16.16 -9.55 -15.33
C ASN A 273 -16.41 -10.34 -14.04
N VAL A 274 -16.54 -9.67 -12.88
CA VAL A 274 -17.26 -10.29 -11.74
C VAL A 274 -18.54 -10.89 -12.32
N LEU A 275 -18.89 -12.13 -11.99
CA LEU A 275 -20.01 -12.82 -12.63
C LEU A 275 -21.24 -11.90 -12.63
N ASN A 276 -21.76 -11.58 -13.82
CA ASN A 276 -22.86 -10.64 -14.03
C ASN A 276 -22.68 -9.26 -13.33
N LYS A 277 -21.44 -8.79 -13.17
CA LYS A 277 -21.05 -7.57 -12.44
C LYS A 277 -21.55 -7.54 -10.99
N GLY A 278 -21.61 -8.71 -10.35
CA GLY A 278 -22.11 -8.87 -8.98
C GLY A 278 -23.62 -9.06 -8.90
N MET A 279 -24.33 -9.13 -10.02
CA MET A 279 -25.75 -9.46 -10.02
C MET A 279 -25.95 -10.95 -9.75
N ILE A 280 -26.83 -11.26 -8.79
CA ILE A 280 -27.23 -12.63 -8.47
C ILE A 280 -28.74 -12.79 -8.64
N GLN A 281 -29.16 -13.97 -9.12
CA GLN A 281 -30.57 -14.33 -9.16
C GLN A 281 -30.96 -14.97 -7.81
N ILE A 282 -32.02 -14.47 -7.18
CA ILE A 282 -32.59 -15.06 -5.96
C ILE A 282 -33.64 -16.11 -6.32
N ASP A 283 -34.02 -16.95 -5.36
CA ASP A 283 -34.88 -18.14 -5.53
C ASP A 283 -36.22 -17.86 -6.24
N ILE A 284 -36.74 -16.64 -6.12
CA ILE A 284 -37.99 -16.20 -6.78
C ILE A 284 -37.77 -15.68 -8.22
N GLY A 285 -36.58 -15.88 -8.79
CA GLY A 285 -36.24 -15.52 -10.17
C GLY A 285 -35.84 -14.06 -10.40
N PHE A 286 -35.90 -13.21 -9.38
CA PHE A 286 -35.48 -11.80 -9.45
C PHE A 286 -33.96 -11.66 -9.40
N TRP A 287 -33.44 -10.61 -10.04
CA TRP A 287 -32.02 -10.26 -9.97
C TRP A 287 -31.79 -9.10 -9.00
N LYS A 288 -30.79 -9.25 -8.13
CA LYS A 288 -30.34 -8.17 -7.24
C LYS A 288 -28.82 -8.01 -7.32
N LEU A 289 -28.35 -6.81 -7.02
CA LEU A 289 -26.94 -6.56 -6.83
C LEU A 289 -26.50 -7.23 -5.52
N ASN A 290 -25.41 -8.00 -5.56
CA ASN A 290 -24.74 -8.56 -4.41
C ASN A 290 -23.46 -7.77 -4.15
N ASP A 291 -23.62 -6.50 -3.80
CA ASP A 291 -22.54 -5.64 -3.34
C ASP A 291 -22.38 -5.77 -1.82
N TYR A 292 -21.20 -6.20 -1.39
CA TYR A 292 -20.83 -6.18 0.01
C TYR A 292 -20.25 -4.81 0.35
N ILE A 293 -20.90 -4.12 1.27
CA ILE A 293 -20.35 -2.96 1.97
C ILE A 293 -19.99 -3.47 3.37
N PRO A 294 -18.72 -3.39 3.80
CA PRO A 294 -18.36 -3.80 5.15
C PRO A 294 -19.09 -2.96 6.18
N ASP A 295 -19.37 -3.55 7.34
CA ASP A 295 -19.91 -2.78 8.46
C ASP A 295 -18.91 -1.70 8.89
N PRO A 296 -19.39 -0.57 9.44
CA PRO A 296 -18.52 0.43 10.03
C PRO A 296 -17.55 -0.17 11.07
N PRO A 297 -16.32 0.36 11.21
CA PRO A 297 -15.41 -0.07 12.27
C PRO A 297 -16.12 0.00 13.62
N SER A 298 -16.11 -1.08 14.40
CA SER A 298 -16.71 -1.09 15.74
C SER A 298 -15.90 -0.20 16.68
N ASP A 299 -16.59 0.62 17.48
CA ASP A 299 -15.97 1.37 18.58
C ASP A 299 -15.44 0.42 19.69
N ASP A 300 -15.87 -0.86 19.65
CA ASP A 300 -15.45 -1.90 20.57
C ASP A 300 -14.16 -2.58 20.11
N ALA A 301 -13.07 -2.34 20.85
CA ALA A 301 -11.79 -3.02 20.74
C ALA A 301 -11.83 -4.50 21.21
N SER A 302 -13.01 -5.12 21.27
CA SER A 302 -13.26 -6.42 21.88
C SER A 302 -13.68 -7.49 20.87
N GLU A 303 -13.08 -7.53 19.68
CA GLU A 303 -13.00 -8.81 18.95
C GLU A 303 -11.95 -9.69 19.62
N ASN A 304 -12.35 -10.24 20.77
CA ASN A 304 -11.89 -11.56 21.18
C ASN A 304 -12.29 -12.51 20.07
N GLY A 305 -11.31 -12.93 19.27
CA GLY A 305 -11.49 -13.98 18.28
C GLY A 305 -12.13 -15.18 18.96
N THR A 306 -13.40 -15.41 18.64
CA THR A 306 -14.10 -16.63 18.99
C THR A 306 -13.99 -17.61 17.83
N ASN A 307 -13.20 -18.65 18.09
CA ASN A 307 -13.11 -19.99 17.50
C ASN A 307 -12.55 -20.15 16.10
#